data_AF-A0A651FYM1-F1
#
_entry.id   AF-A0A651FYM1-F1
#
_cell.length_a   1.000
_cell.length_b   1.000
_cell.length_c   1.000
_cell.angle_alpha   90.00
_cell.angle_beta   90.00
_cell.angle_gamma   90.00
#
_symmetry.space_group_name_H-M   'P 1'
#
loop_
_entity.id
_entity.type
_entity.pdbx_description
1 polymer ?
#
loop_
_entity_poly.entity_id
_entity_poly.type
_entity_poly.pdbx_seq_one_letter_code
_entity_poly.pdbx_strand_id
1 'polypeptide(L)'
;MREKLAQLATVRTLRARQRRREYVEAQAEMARRESDVAEREQEVGATHAGLTEAKSPLHSAGVGLDAAEIERRNDLVSRYEGALLYAKRDAVRARKHRDSFRDELERRRDAMRMAENAVEQLVVVDERLADEEIRIAELQEELQAEAPPKSRWSKV
;
A
#
# COMPACT_ATOMS: atom_id res chain seq x y z
N MET A 1 -6.70 -34.52 12.62
CA MET A 1 -6.87 -33.08 12.92
C MET A 1 -5.70 -32.26 12.37
N ARG A 2 -4.45 -32.65 12.64
CA ARG A 2 -3.22 -32.01 12.11
C ARG A 2 -3.21 -31.74 10.61
N GLU A 3 -3.63 -32.68 9.77
CA GLU A 3 -3.67 -32.48 8.32
C GLU A 3 -4.56 -31.29 7.89
N LYS A 4 -5.71 -31.09 8.54
CA LYS A 4 -6.60 -29.95 8.28
C LYS A 4 -5.98 -28.63 8.73
N LEU A 5 -5.22 -28.64 9.82
CA LEU A 5 -4.48 -27.47 10.30
C LEU A 5 -3.32 -27.11 9.37
N ALA A 6 -2.56 -28.10 8.88
CA ALA A 6 -1.51 -27.91 7.90
C ALA A 6 -2.05 -27.34 6.57
N GLN A 7 -3.20 -27.84 6.10
CA GLN A 7 -3.89 -27.29 4.93
C GLN A 7 -4.32 -25.83 5.17
N LEU A 8 -4.91 -25.53 6.33
CA LEU A 8 -5.32 -24.18 6.69
C LEU A 8 -4.12 -23.22 6.79
N ALA A 9 -3.01 -23.67 7.40
CA ALA A 9 -1.76 -22.92 7.51
C ALA A 9 -1.18 -22.59 6.13
N THR A 10 -1.21 -23.56 5.21
CA THR A 10 -0.79 -23.36 3.82
C THR A 10 -1.62 -22.27 3.15
N VAL A 11 -2.95 -22.36 3.23
CA VAL A 11 -3.86 -21.37 2.63
C VAL A 11 -3.65 -19.97 3.23
N ARG A 12 -3.55 -19.85 4.56
CA ARG A 12 -3.33 -18.55 5.23
C ARG A 12 -1.97 -17.96 4.90
N THR A 13 -0.93 -18.79 4.81
CA THR A 13 0.42 -18.35 4.43
C THR A 13 0.45 -17.81 3.00
N LEU A 14 -0.19 -18.52 2.05
CA LEU A 14 -0.33 -18.06 0.67
C LEU A 14 -1.10 -16.73 0.61
N ARG A 15 -2.19 -16.60 1.37
CA ARG A 15 -2.97 -15.37 1.45
C ARG A 15 -2.19 -14.21 2.04
N ALA A 16 -1.40 -14.42 3.10
CA ALA A 16 -0.52 -13.40 3.67
C ALA A 16 0.54 -12.93 2.65
N ARG A 17 1.17 -13.87 1.92
CA ARG A 17 2.11 -13.55 0.84
C ARG A 17 1.45 -12.74 -0.28
N GLN A 18 0.24 -13.11 -0.68
CA GLN A 18 -0.52 -12.36 -1.68
C GLN A 18 -0.81 -10.94 -1.21
N ARG A 19 -1.33 -10.77 0.02
CA ARG A 19 -1.62 -9.44 0.59
C ARG A 19 -0.37 -8.58 0.72
N ARG A 20 0.77 -9.17 1.07
CA ARG A 20 2.05 -8.45 1.09
C ARG A 20 2.44 -7.95 -0.30
N ARG A 21 2.27 -8.76 -1.35
CA ARG A 21 2.52 -8.31 -2.74
C ARG A 21 1.58 -7.18 -3.14
N GLU A 22 0.28 -7.32 -2.88
CA GLU A 22 -0.72 -6.28 -3.17
C GLU A 22 -0.44 -4.96 -2.44
N TYR A 23 0.12 -5.02 -1.23
CA TYR A 23 0.54 -3.85 -0.46
C TYR A 23 1.80 -3.20 -1.06
N VAL A 24 2.82 -4.00 -1.40
CA VAL A 24 4.05 -3.50 -2.04
C VAL A 24 3.77 -2.86 -3.40
N GLU A 25 2.92 -3.48 -4.21
CA GLU A 25 2.46 -2.91 -5.48
C GLU A 25 1.73 -1.58 -5.26
N ALA A 26 0.87 -1.51 -4.25
CA ALA A 26 0.21 -0.26 -3.88
C ALA A 26 1.20 0.80 -3.38
N GLN A 27 2.25 0.44 -2.64
CA GLN A 27 3.29 1.40 -2.26
C GLN A 27 4.01 1.99 -3.48
N ALA A 28 4.33 1.14 -4.47
CA ALA A 28 4.94 1.59 -5.71
C ALA A 28 3.99 2.52 -6.50
N GLU A 29 2.70 2.20 -6.56
CA GLU A 29 1.70 3.05 -7.19
C GLU A 29 1.50 4.39 -6.44
N MET A 30 1.57 4.39 -5.10
CA MET A 30 1.53 5.61 -4.31
C MET A 30 2.72 6.52 -4.63
N ALA A 31 3.93 5.95 -4.72
CA ALA A 31 5.13 6.71 -5.09
C ALA A 31 5.01 7.32 -6.50
N ARG A 32 4.41 6.60 -7.47
CA ARG A 32 4.13 7.14 -8.81
C ARG A 32 3.17 8.32 -8.76
N ARG A 33 2.12 8.24 -7.94
CA ARG A 33 1.15 9.34 -7.76
C ARG A 33 1.77 10.55 -7.09
N GLU A 34 2.69 10.34 -6.15
CA GLU A 34 3.45 11.43 -5.54
C GLU A 34 4.37 12.10 -6.55
N SER A 35 5.01 11.32 -7.44
CA SER A 35 5.80 11.85 -8.56
C SER A 35 4.94 12.68 -9.52
N ASP A 36 3.78 12.17 -9.95
CA ASP A 36 2.87 12.91 -10.84
C ASP A 36 2.42 14.23 -10.21
N VAL A 37 2.08 14.24 -8.91
CA VAL A 37 1.78 15.50 -8.20
C VAL A 37 2.95 16.48 -8.25
N ALA A 38 4.17 16.01 -7.97
CA ALA A 38 5.36 16.86 -8.00
C ALA A 38 5.62 17.43 -9.41
N GLU A 39 5.48 16.60 -10.45
CA GLU A 39 5.60 17.01 -11.86
C GLU A 39 4.58 18.09 -12.22
N ARG A 40 3.31 17.92 -11.82
CA ARG A 40 2.26 18.94 -12.07
C ARG A 40 2.50 20.23 -11.31
N GLU A 41 3.00 20.15 -10.09
CA GLU A 41 3.34 21.35 -9.31
C GLU A 41 4.54 22.10 -9.91
N GLN A 42 5.52 21.37 -10.45
CA GLN A 42 6.61 21.95 -11.22
C GLN A 42 6.11 22.62 -12.51
N GLU A 43 5.19 21.99 -13.24
CA GLU A 43 4.56 22.56 -14.44
C GLU A 43 3.82 23.87 -14.14
N VAL A 44 3.07 23.92 -13.02
CA VAL A 44 2.44 25.15 -12.53
C VAL A 44 3.48 26.23 -12.25
N GLY A 45 4.57 25.88 -11.56
CA GLY A 45 5.65 26.81 -11.25
C GLY A 45 6.34 27.37 -12.50
N ALA A 46 6.67 26.50 -13.46
CA ALA A 46 7.29 26.88 -14.73
C ALA A 46 6.37 27.78 -15.57
N THR A 47 5.08 27.44 -15.65
CA THR A 47 4.09 28.25 -16.38
C THR A 47 3.90 29.61 -15.73
N HIS A 48 3.90 29.68 -14.40
CA HIS A 48 3.83 30.95 -13.66
C HIS A 48 5.09 31.81 -13.86
N ALA A 49 6.27 31.19 -13.91
CA ALA A 49 7.51 31.89 -14.20
C ALA A 49 7.49 32.47 -15.63
N GLY A 50 7.08 31.68 -16.63
CA GLY A 50 6.91 32.14 -18.01
C GLY A 50 5.88 33.28 -18.14
N LEU A 51 4.79 33.22 -17.37
CA LEU A 51 3.83 34.33 -17.29
C LEU A 51 4.45 35.61 -16.74
N THR A 52 5.22 35.49 -15.67
CA THR A 52 5.94 36.64 -15.06
C THR A 52 6.93 37.25 -16.05
N GLU A 53 7.68 36.42 -16.75
CA GLU A 53 8.63 36.86 -17.78
C GLU A 53 7.91 37.53 -18.96
N ALA A 54 6.77 37.00 -19.41
CA ALA A 54 5.96 37.61 -20.46
C ALA A 54 5.39 38.97 -20.06
N LYS A 55 5.01 39.16 -18.78
CA LYS A 55 4.50 40.42 -18.24
C LYS A 55 5.58 41.47 -17.94
N SER A 56 6.81 41.04 -17.66
CA SER A 56 7.87 41.94 -17.20
C SER A 56 8.16 43.13 -18.14
N PRO A 57 8.26 42.96 -19.47
CA PRO A 57 8.48 44.08 -20.40
C PRO A 57 7.32 45.09 -20.46
N LEU A 58 6.08 44.65 -20.19
CA LEU A 58 4.88 45.50 -20.24
C LEU A 58 4.78 46.45 -19.04
N HIS A 59 5.43 46.13 -17.92
CA HIS A 59 5.38 46.89 -16.68
C HIS A 59 6.69 47.60 -16.32
N SER A 60 7.75 47.40 -17.09
CA SER A 60 9.05 48.00 -16.84
C SER A 60 9.11 49.45 -17.34
N ALA A 61 9.32 50.39 -16.41
CA ALA A 61 9.52 51.79 -16.75
C ALA A 61 10.78 51.95 -17.60
N GLY A 62 10.63 52.44 -18.84
CA GLY A 62 11.75 52.72 -19.75
C GLY A 62 11.88 51.76 -20.94
N VAL A 63 11.04 50.72 -21.06
CA VAL A 63 11.03 49.86 -22.26
C VAL A 63 10.18 50.54 -23.34
N GLY A 64 10.82 51.10 -24.35
CA GLY A 64 10.16 51.65 -25.54
C GLY A 64 9.67 50.53 -26.45
N LEU A 65 8.57 49.85 -26.08
CA LEU A 65 7.93 48.86 -26.93
C LEU A 65 7.08 49.56 -28.00
N ASP A 66 7.17 49.11 -29.25
CA ASP A 66 6.22 49.50 -30.27
C ASP A 66 4.87 48.77 -30.10
N ALA A 67 3.84 49.25 -30.80
CA ALA A 67 2.49 48.70 -30.68
C ALA A 67 2.40 47.21 -31.06
N ALA A 68 3.19 46.77 -32.05
CA ALA A 68 3.18 45.38 -32.51
C ALA A 68 3.83 44.43 -31.50
N GLU A 69 4.88 44.87 -30.80
CA GLU A 69 5.50 44.12 -29.72
C GLU A 69 4.60 44.06 -28.48
N ILE A 70 3.89 45.15 -28.15
CA ILE A 70 2.89 45.14 -27.08
C ILE A 70 1.78 44.12 -27.38
N GLU A 71 1.27 44.09 -28.60
CA GLU A 71 0.25 43.11 -29.03
C GLU A 71 0.76 41.66 -28.90
N ARG A 72 1.96 41.37 -29.44
CA ARG A 72 2.59 40.04 -29.31
C ARG A 72 2.78 39.62 -27.86
N ARG A 73 3.16 40.54 -26.97
CA ARG A 73 3.35 40.27 -25.54
C ARG A 73 2.03 40.00 -24.84
N ASN A 74 0.99 40.78 -25.13
CA ASN A 74 -0.35 40.54 -24.59
C ASN A 74 -0.90 39.18 -25.02
N ASP A 75 -0.70 38.78 -26.28
CA ASP A 75 -1.06 37.46 -26.77
C ASP A 75 -0.32 36.35 -26.01
N LEU A 76 0.99 36.51 -25.80
CA LEU A 76 1.79 35.57 -25.04
C LEU A 76 1.33 35.45 -23.59
N VAL A 77 1.03 36.57 -22.94
CA VAL A 77 0.45 36.62 -21.58
C VAL A 77 -0.87 35.85 -21.53
N SER A 78 -1.79 36.11 -22.46
CA SER A 78 -3.08 35.44 -22.51
C SER A 78 -2.94 33.92 -22.64
N ARG A 79 -1.99 33.45 -23.48
CA ARG A 79 -1.68 32.01 -23.61
C ARG A 79 -1.17 31.42 -22.31
N TYR A 80 -0.24 32.10 -21.63
CA TYR A 80 0.28 31.63 -20.34
C TYR A 80 -0.78 31.66 -19.23
N GLU A 81 -1.68 32.63 -19.20
CA GLU A 81 -2.80 32.66 -18.25
C GLU A 81 -3.74 31.48 -18.45
N GLY A 82 -4.07 31.17 -19.72
CA GLY A 82 -4.82 29.97 -20.07
C GLY A 82 -4.10 28.69 -19.63
N ALA A 83 -2.83 28.54 -20.00
CA ALA A 83 -2.02 27.38 -19.62
C ALA A 83 -1.92 27.22 -18.10
N LEU A 84 -1.75 28.31 -17.35
CA LEU A 84 -1.66 28.28 -15.89
C LEU A 84 -2.95 27.80 -15.25
N LEU A 85 -4.11 28.19 -15.79
CA LEU A 85 -5.41 27.71 -15.32
C LEU A 85 -5.53 26.18 -15.50
N TYR A 86 -5.13 25.67 -16.67
CA TYR A 86 -5.14 24.23 -16.94
C TYR A 86 -4.16 23.47 -16.04
N ALA A 87 -2.91 23.92 -15.94
CA ALA A 87 -1.89 23.29 -15.10
C ALA A 87 -2.33 23.24 -13.62
N LYS A 88 -2.92 24.32 -13.10
CA LYS A 88 -3.45 24.36 -11.72
C LYS A 88 -4.58 23.35 -11.52
N ARG A 89 -5.49 23.22 -12.50
CA ARG A 89 -6.59 22.26 -12.43
C ARG A 89 -6.08 20.82 -12.45
N ASP A 90 -5.08 20.54 -13.27
CA ASP A 90 -4.48 19.20 -13.36
C ASP A 90 -3.70 18.84 -12.09
N ALA A 91 -2.94 19.78 -11.51
CA ALA A 91 -2.30 19.59 -10.20
C ALA A 91 -3.33 19.29 -9.09
N VAL A 92 -4.49 19.97 -9.09
CA VAL A 92 -5.58 19.68 -8.14
C VAL A 92 -6.13 18.27 -8.33
N ARG A 93 -6.33 17.83 -9.59
CA ARG A 93 -6.79 16.46 -9.88
C ARG A 93 -5.78 15.42 -9.41
N ALA A 94 -4.50 15.61 -9.73
CA ALA A 94 -3.42 14.71 -9.31
C ALA A 94 -3.39 14.57 -7.77
N ARG A 95 -3.47 15.69 -7.03
CA ARG A 95 -3.55 15.67 -5.56
C ARG A 95 -4.75 14.88 -5.05
N LYS A 96 -5.93 15.10 -5.64
CA LYS A 96 -7.14 14.35 -5.27
C LYS A 96 -6.97 12.84 -5.51
N HIS A 97 -6.37 12.45 -6.64
CA HIS A 97 -6.11 11.05 -6.96
C HIS A 97 -5.11 10.40 -6.02
N ARG A 98 -4.04 11.11 -5.65
CA ARG A 98 -3.10 10.68 -4.61
C ARG A 98 -3.81 10.51 -3.26
N ASP A 99 -4.58 11.49 -2.83
CA ASP A 99 -5.24 11.47 -1.52
C ASP A 99 -6.26 10.33 -1.43
N SER A 100 -7.06 10.13 -2.48
CA SER A 100 -7.98 8.98 -2.53
C SER A 100 -7.28 7.62 -2.48
N PHE A 101 -6.07 7.55 -3.05
CA PHE A 101 -5.30 6.30 -3.08
C PHE A 101 -4.58 6.03 -1.75
N ARG A 102 -4.29 7.07 -0.97
CA ARG A 102 -3.72 6.93 0.38
C ARG A 102 -4.62 6.10 1.29
N ASP A 103 -5.93 6.36 1.26
CA ASP A 103 -6.91 5.58 2.04
C ASP A 103 -6.94 4.11 1.61
N GLU A 104 -6.78 3.85 0.30
CA GLU A 104 -6.70 2.48 -0.22
C GLU A 104 -5.42 1.77 0.24
N LEU A 105 -4.28 2.48 0.24
CA LEU A 105 -3.01 1.96 0.72
C LEU A 105 -3.09 1.56 2.20
N GLU A 106 -3.77 2.36 3.02
CA GLU A 106 -3.99 2.05 4.44
C GLU A 106 -4.84 0.79 4.62
N ARG A 107 -5.96 0.66 3.90
CA ARG A 107 -6.77 -0.56 3.93
C ARG A 107 -6.00 -1.80 3.49
N ARG A 108 -5.11 -1.68 2.49
CA ARG A 108 -4.24 -2.77 2.04
C ARG A 108 -3.21 -3.14 3.11
N ARG A 109 -2.64 -2.16 3.81
CA ARG A 109 -1.74 -2.38 4.95
C ARG A 109 -2.44 -3.17 6.06
N ASP A 110 -3.66 -2.79 6.41
CA ASP A 110 -4.43 -3.45 7.46
C ASP A 110 -4.81 -4.87 7.05
N ALA A 111 -5.24 -5.08 5.80
CA ALA A 111 -5.54 -6.40 5.27
C ALA A 111 -4.31 -7.33 5.26
N MET A 112 -3.13 -6.80 4.97
CA MET A 112 -1.86 -7.53 5.06
C MET A 112 -1.57 -7.92 6.52
N ARG A 113 -1.63 -6.97 7.45
CA ARG A 113 -1.40 -7.24 8.89
C ARG A 113 -2.38 -8.27 9.45
N MET A 114 -3.66 -8.16 9.10
CA MET A 114 -4.65 -9.15 9.52
C MET A 114 -4.33 -10.55 8.98
N ALA A 115 -3.84 -10.65 7.74
CA ALA A 115 -3.44 -11.93 7.16
C ALA A 115 -2.19 -12.52 7.83
N GLU A 116 -1.20 -11.68 8.16
CA GLU A 116 0.01 -12.07 8.90
C GLU A 116 -0.35 -12.55 10.31
N ASN A 117 -1.14 -11.78 11.05
CA ASN A 117 -1.62 -12.16 12.38
C ASN A 117 -2.40 -13.48 12.37
N ALA A 118 -3.19 -13.74 11.32
CA ALA A 118 -3.95 -14.99 11.19
C ALA A 118 -3.05 -16.22 10.94
N VAL A 119 -1.83 -16.03 10.42
CA VAL A 119 -0.80 -17.07 10.31
C VAL A 119 -0.15 -17.29 11.66
N GLU A 120 0.25 -16.22 12.36
CA GLU A 120 0.83 -16.30 13.71
C GLU A 120 -0.10 -17.02 14.70
N GLN A 121 -1.40 -16.71 14.66
CA GLN A 121 -2.39 -17.40 15.48
C GLN A 121 -2.48 -18.90 15.19
N LEU A 122 -2.27 -19.33 13.94
CA LEU A 122 -2.24 -20.76 13.62
C LEU A 122 -1.00 -21.45 14.18
N VAL A 123 0.15 -20.78 14.15
CA VAL A 123 1.38 -21.32 14.75
C VAL A 123 1.16 -21.59 16.23
N VAL A 124 0.59 -20.62 16.96
CA VAL A 124 0.28 -20.78 18.39
C VAL A 124 -0.71 -21.93 18.64
N VAL A 125 -1.72 -22.12 17.77
CA VAL A 125 -2.67 -23.24 17.90
C VAL A 125 -1.98 -24.57 17.63
N ASP A 126 -1.11 -24.65 16.63
CA ASP A 126 -0.37 -25.86 16.28
C ASP A 126 0.61 -26.27 17.40
N GLU A 127 1.32 -25.30 17.99
CA GLU A 127 2.19 -25.50 19.16
C GLU A 127 1.40 -26.07 20.36
N ARG A 128 0.25 -25.47 20.70
CA ARG A 128 -0.59 -25.95 21.81
C ARG A 128 -1.10 -27.37 21.58
N LEU A 129 -1.47 -27.71 20.35
CA LEU A 129 -1.90 -29.07 20.02
C LEU A 129 -0.75 -30.06 20.08
N ALA A 130 0.47 -29.65 19.72
CA ALA A 130 1.65 -30.48 19.89
C ALA A 130 1.89 -30.79 21.37
N ASP A 131 1.81 -29.79 22.26
CA ASP A 131 1.97 -29.97 23.71
C ASP A 131 0.88 -30.89 24.30
N GLU A 132 -0.38 -30.71 23.89
CA GLU A 132 -1.48 -31.57 24.33
C GLU A 132 -1.31 -33.03 23.86
N GLU A 133 -0.85 -33.24 22.62
CA GLU A 133 -0.59 -34.58 22.09
C GLU A 133 0.56 -35.28 22.83
N ILE A 134 1.62 -34.55 23.21
CA ILE A 134 2.72 -35.08 24.05
C ILE A 134 2.16 -35.49 25.40
N ARG A 135 1.39 -34.63 26.06
CA ARG A 135 0.81 -34.91 27.37
C ARG A 135 -0.13 -36.11 27.36
N ILE A 136 -0.93 -36.27 26.31
CA ILE A 136 -1.79 -37.45 26.14
C ILE A 136 -0.95 -38.72 25.96
N ALA A 137 0.15 -38.65 25.21
CA ALA A 137 1.05 -39.79 25.03
C ALA A 137 1.72 -40.21 26.35
N GLU A 138 2.19 -39.25 27.14
CA GLU A 138 2.74 -39.50 28.48
C GLU A 138 1.71 -40.18 29.40
N LEU A 139 0.48 -39.65 29.47
CA LEU A 139 -0.60 -40.26 30.26
C LEU A 139 -0.97 -41.67 29.79
N GLN A 140 -0.90 -41.94 28.49
CA GLN A 140 -1.15 -43.27 27.94
C GLN A 140 -0.04 -44.27 28.32
N GLU A 141 1.21 -43.82 28.35
CA GLU A 141 2.35 -44.62 28.79
C GLU A 141 2.24 -44.96 30.29
N GLU A 142 1.88 -43.99 31.14
CA GLU A 142 1.61 -44.20 32.57
C GLU A 142 0.48 -45.22 32.80
N LEU A 143 -0.64 -45.08 32.07
CA LEU A 143 -1.76 -46.03 32.13
C LEU A 143 -1.37 -47.46 31.72
N GLN A 144 -0.47 -47.61 30.74
CA GLN A 144 0.03 -48.92 30.33
C GLN A 144 1.02 -49.51 31.36
N ALA A 145 1.81 -48.66 32.03
CA ALA A 145 2.71 -49.07 33.09
C ALA A 145 1.97 -49.54 34.36
N GLU A 146 0.81 -48.94 34.65
CA GLU A 146 -0.06 -49.30 35.79
C GLU A 146 -1.07 -50.42 35.48
N ALA A 147 -1.21 -50.83 34.21
CA ALA A 147 -2.14 -51.89 33.82
C ALA A 147 -1.72 -53.24 34.44
N PRO A 148 -2.60 -53.94 35.19
CA PRO A 148 -2.26 -55.23 35.78
C PRO A 148 -1.96 -56.26 34.67
N PRO A 149 -1.01 -57.18 34.89
CA PRO A 149 -0.65 -58.18 33.89
C PRO A 149 -1.91 -58.96 33.48
N LYS A 150 -2.17 -59.06 32.17
CA LYS A 150 -3.31 -59.80 31.61
C LYS A 150 -3.45 -61.15 32.30
N SER A 151 -4.61 -61.42 32.92
CA SER A 151 -4.83 -62.67 33.63
C SER A 151 -4.67 -63.85 32.67
N ARG A 152 -3.69 -64.71 32.95
CA ARG A 152 -3.52 -65.99 32.27
C ARG A 152 -4.55 -66.98 32.84
N TRP A 153 -5.83 -66.76 32.57
CA TRP A 153 -6.90 -67.71 32.92
C TRP A 153 -7.70 -68.04 31.66
N SER A 154 -7.06 -68.72 30.72
CA SER A 154 -7.76 -69.57 29.75
C SER A 154 -6.91 -70.79 29.44
N LYS A 155 -7.00 -71.80 30.31
CA LYS A 155 -6.68 -73.22 30.06
C LYS A 155 -6.77 -73.96 31.40
N VAL A 156 -8.01 -74.20 31.88
CA VAL A 156 -8.42 -75.43 32.55
C VAL A 156 -9.87 -75.66 32.17
#